data_AF-A0A3M1AYX6-F1
#
_entry.id   AF-A0A3M1AYX6-F1
#
_cell.length_a   1.000
_cell.length_b   1.000
_cell.length_c   1.000
_cell.angle_alpha   90.00
_cell.angle_beta   90.00
_cell.angle_gamma   90.00
#
_symmetry.space_group_name_H-M   'P 1'
#
loop_
_entity.id
_entity.type
_entity.pdbx_description
1 polymer ?
#
loop_
_entity_poly.entity_id
_entity_poly.type
_entity_poly.pdbx_seq_one_letter_code
_entity_poly.pdbx_strand_id
1 'polypeptide(L)'
;MKRHPELTIVATDFLWVVDNSGSMEEEQSFVARNAALFCEILENFGFDFRIGVITTDSARLRGTFTDDCAAFSENVQVGIGGSGYEQGFLFAHRALDPTSPERLDFREEAAITVVFLSDEDDQSTTPEGLLIETDFYIDFFNTLSVRTFAFVDLSIGNIPICPTAEVPGKRYVAVARGTQGGEASICEPDATDSLTRIAQTAGRTSPDYPLPRAMAPITASFVVTLDGEPLRGGRDYHFDLATSTLRFADEAVPPVGSLVAIEFATFVPLDPTGGGTKREEPACNAPHDR
;
A
#
# COMPACT_ATOMS: atom_id res chain seq x y z
N MET A 1 -29.88 -14.88 -11.45
CA MET A 1 -28.80 -13.88 -11.29
C MET A 1 -28.30 -14.03 -9.86
N LYS A 2 -27.08 -14.55 -9.65
CA LYS A 2 -26.47 -14.62 -8.32
C LYS A 2 -25.76 -13.28 -8.09
N ARG A 3 -26.01 -12.64 -6.94
CA ARG A 3 -25.33 -11.41 -6.53
C ARG A 3 -24.13 -11.80 -5.70
N HIS A 4 -22.97 -11.19 -5.97
CA HIS A 4 -21.74 -11.42 -5.23
C HIS A 4 -21.26 -10.07 -4.69
N PRO A 5 -21.63 -9.68 -3.46
CA PRO A 5 -20.99 -8.56 -2.79
C PRO A 5 -19.64 -9.05 -2.25
N GLU A 6 -18.55 -8.63 -2.87
CA GLU A 6 -17.21 -8.83 -2.34
C GLU A 6 -16.81 -7.53 -1.62
N LEU A 7 -16.91 -7.53 -0.28
CA LEU A 7 -16.29 -6.49 0.54
C LEU A 7 -14.78 -6.73 0.44
N THR A 8 -14.09 -5.89 -0.33
CA THR A 8 -12.63 -5.96 -0.40
C THR A 8 -12.09 -5.11 0.75
N ILE A 9 -11.89 -5.71 1.92
CA ILE A 9 -11.03 -5.10 2.95
C ILE A 9 -9.63 -5.08 2.33
N VAL A 10 -9.03 -3.90 2.18
CA VAL A 10 -7.69 -3.79 1.62
C VAL A 10 -6.71 -4.13 2.74
N ALA A 11 -6.23 -5.36 2.74
CA ALA A 11 -5.06 -5.72 3.52
C ALA A 11 -3.89 -4.85 3.04
N THR A 12 -3.20 -4.18 3.95
CA THR A 12 -2.09 -3.27 3.61
C THR A 12 -0.92 -3.47 4.57
N ASP A 13 0.26 -3.71 4.03
CA ASP A 13 1.49 -3.78 4.79
C ASP A 13 2.29 -2.49 4.59
N PHE A 14 2.56 -1.79 5.69
CA PHE A 14 3.44 -0.62 5.69
C PHE A 14 4.84 -1.04 6.13
N LEU A 15 5.85 -0.75 5.31
CA LEU A 15 7.25 -0.86 5.69
C LEU A 15 7.82 0.53 5.90
N TRP A 16 8.11 0.90 7.15
CA TRP A 16 8.85 2.11 7.46
C TRP A 16 10.35 1.80 7.42
N VAL A 17 11.06 2.51 6.57
CA VAL A 17 12.52 2.52 6.50
C VAL A 17 12.98 3.80 7.15
N VAL A 18 13.46 3.67 8.38
CA VAL A 18 13.78 4.83 9.22
C VAL A 18 15.28 5.03 9.23
N ASP A 19 15.70 6.23 8.85
CA ASP A 19 17.08 6.59 9.01
C ASP A 19 17.47 6.65 10.49
N ASN A 20 18.56 5.94 10.80
CA ASN A 20 19.11 5.78 12.14
C ASN A 20 20.43 6.54 12.31
N SER A 21 20.71 7.53 11.45
CA SER A 21 21.81 8.47 11.56
C SER A 21 21.69 9.37 12.81
N GLY A 22 22.75 10.13 13.08
CA GLY A 22 22.89 10.95 14.30
C GLY A 22 21.89 12.11 14.43
N SER A 23 21.37 12.60 13.30
CA SER A 23 20.49 13.78 13.22
C SER A 23 19.01 13.44 13.43
N MET A 24 18.63 12.18 13.24
CA MET A 24 17.23 11.71 13.18
C MET A 24 16.47 11.63 14.51
N GLU A 25 17.02 12.11 15.63
CA GLU A 25 16.35 12.01 16.95
C GLU A 25 14.99 12.73 16.97
N GLU A 26 14.92 13.92 16.36
CA GLU A 26 13.71 14.74 16.34
C GLU A 26 12.62 14.11 15.48
N GLU A 27 12.98 13.64 14.28
CA GLU A 27 12.10 13.04 13.28
C GLU A 27 11.53 11.71 13.80
N GLN A 28 12.38 10.85 14.39
CA GLN A 28 11.92 9.61 15.04
C GLN A 28 10.95 9.92 16.19
N SER A 29 11.27 10.91 17.02
CA SER A 29 10.41 11.36 18.14
C SER A 29 9.11 11.99 17.66
N PHE A 30 9.12 12.65 16.51
CA PHE A 30 7.94 13.24 15.88
C PHE A 30 6.97 12.15 15.43
N VAL A 31 7.44 11.13 14.71
CA VAL A 31 6.58 10.02 14.28
C VAL A 31 6.11 9.20 15.48
N ALA A 32 6.98 8.92 16.45
CA ALA A 32 6.62 8.15 17.64
C ALA A 32 5.48 8.81 18.44
N ARG A 33 5.52 10.14 18.63
CA ARG A 33 4.47 10.89 19.33
C ARG A 33 3.15 10.93 18.57
N ASN A 34 3.17 10.76 17.25
CA ASN A 34 1.99 10.78 16.39
C ASN A 34 1.57 9.37 15.91
N ALA A 35 2.16 8.30 16.45
CA ALA A 35 1.85 6.92 16.08
C ALA A 35 0.36 6.58 16.30
N ALA A 36 -0.24 7.06 17.40
CA ALA A 36 -1.65 6.86 17.69
C ALA A 36 -2.55 7.54 16.65
N LEU A 37 -2.21 8.77 16.24
CA LEU A 37 -2.91 9.49 15.17
C LEU A 37 -2.79 8.75 13.83
N PHE A 38 -1.60 8.24 13.50
CA PHE A 38 -1.42 7.47 12.27
C PHE A 38 -2.31 6.23 12.23
N CYS A 39 -2.35 5.45 13.30
CA CYS A 39 -3.26 4.31 13.40
C CYS A 39 -4.73 4.71 13.28
N GLU A 40 -5.16 5.77 13.99
CA GLU A 40 -6.55 6.26 13.88
C GLU A 40 -6.89 6.63 12.44
N ILE A 41 -5.96 7.28 11.73
CA ILE A 41 -6.10 7.55 10.30
C ILE A 41 -6.27 6.24 9.51
N LEU A 42 -5.41 5.24 9.72
CA LEU A 42 -5.48 3.96 9.01
C LEU A 42 -6.80 3.20 9.28
N GLU A 43 -7.25 3.19 10.53
CA GLU A 43 -8.53 2.60 10.94
C GLU A 43 -9.72 3.32 10.29
N ASN A 44 -9.70 4.67 10.27
CA ASN A 44 -10.73 5.48 9.62
C ASN A 44 -10.78 5.27 8.10
N PHE A 45 -9.64 4.96 7.50
CA PHE A 45 -9.53 4.54 6.11
C PHE A 45 -9.98 3.08 5.87
N GLY A 46 -10.25 2.32 6.93
CA GLY A 46 -10.75 0.95 6.84
C GLY A 46 -9.70 -0.09 6.44
N PHE A 47 -8.41 0.19 6.66
CA PHE A 47 -7.35 -0.76 6.36
C PHE A 47 -7.34 -1.93 7.36
N ASP A 48 -7.11 -3.14 6.83
CA ASP A 48 -6.51 -4.22 7.60
C ASP A 48 -5.00 -4.06 7.50
N PHE A 49 -4.42 -3.26 8.41
CA PHE A 49 -3.02 -2.86 8.32
C PHE A 49 -2.12 -3.65 9.27
N ARG A 50 -0.85 -3.76 8.88
CA ARG A 50 0.25 -4.01 9.81
C ARG A 50 1.48 -3.23 9.39
N ILE A 51 2.27 -2.83 10.37
CA ILE A 51 3.41 -1.93 10.21
C ILE A 51 4.68 -2.67 10.61
N GLY A 52 5.66 -2.67 9.73
CA GLY A 52 7.02 -3.13 10.00
C GLY A 52 7.98 -1.95 9.97
N VAL A 53 8.98 -1.96 10.84
CA VAL A 53 10.03 -0.93 10.87
C VAL A 53 11.38 -1.58 10.65
N ILE A 54 12.14 -1.05 9.69
CA ILE A 54 13.55 -1.38 9.42
C ILE A 54 14.38 -0.09 9.40
N THR A 55 15.68 -0.19 9.16
CA THR A 55 16.57 0.99 9.13
C THR A 55 17.31 1.15 7.81
N THR A 56 17.99 2.28 7.65
CA THR A 56 18.95 2.54 6.55
C THR A 56 20.24 1.72 6.64
N ASP A 57 20.36 0.85 7.67
CA ASP A 57 21.50 -0.05 7.93
C ASP A 57 21.15 -1.54 7.94
N SER A 58 19.86 -1.90 7.95
CA SER A 58 19.42 -3.28 8.15
C SER A 58 17.99 -3.52 7.67
N ALA A 59 17.77 -4.59 6.90
CA ALA A 59 16.44 -5.05 6.50
C ALA A 59 15.72 -5.88 7.58
N ARG A 60 16.37 -6.13 8.73
CA ARG A 60 15.75 -6.83 9.86
C ARG A 60 14.73 -5.93 10.55
N LEU A 61 13.52 -6.47 10.77
CA LEU A 61 12.49 -5.79 11.56
C LEU A 61 12.97 -5.47 12.98
N ARG A 62 12.69 -4.25 13.41
CA ARG A 62 12.60 -3.91 14.82
C ARG A 62 11.28 -4.44 15.36
N GLY A 63 11.35 -5.52 16.14
CA GLY A 63 10.18 -6.28 16.57
C GLY A 63 9.64 -7.19 15.46
N THR A 64 8.34 -7.13 15.24
CA THR A 64 7.63 -7.85 14.16
C THR A 64 6.69 -6.86 13.46
N PHE A 65 6.07 -7.28 12.34
CA PHE A 65 4.89 -6.57 11.86
C PHE A 65 3.84 -6.48 12.98
N THR A 66 3.21 -5.31 13.11
CA THR A 66 2.28 -5.02 14.20
C THR A 66 1.14 -4.11 13.74
N ASP A 67 -0.06 -4.34 14.25
CA ASP A 67 -1.21 -3.42 14.22
C ASP A 67 -1.32 -2.61 15.53
N ASP A 68 -0.56 -2.96 16.57
CA ASP A 68 -0.46 -2.21 17.82
C ASP A 68 0.34 -0.91 17.66
N CYS A 69 -0.33 0.21 17.88
CA CYS A 69 0.20 1.56 17.78
C CYS A 69 1.25 1.90 18.83
N ALA A 70 1.17 1.29 20.02
CA ALA A 70 2.21 1.42 21.03
C ALA A 70 3.50 0.72 20.56
N ALA A 71 3.37 -0.49 20.00
CA ALA A 71 4.50 -1.19 19.41
C ALA A 71 5.09 -0.42 18.22
N PHE A 72 4.27 0.18 17.34
CA PHE A 72 4.77 1.05 16.27
C PHE A 72 5.54 2.28 16.82
N SER A 73 4.98 2.96 17.82
CA SER A 73 5.63 4.11 18.49
C SER A 73 7.01 3.75 19.08
N GLU A 74 7.16 2.54 19.63
CA GLU A 74 8.44 2.03 20.14
C GLU A 74 9.39 1.60 19.02
N ASN A 75 8.85 1.01 17.94
CA ASN A 75 9.63 0.47 16.84
C ASN A 75 10.20 1.57 15.93
N VAL A 76 9.50 2.69 15.75
CA VAL A 76 10.00 3.81 14.91
C VAL A 76 11.19 4.54 15.53
N GLN A 77 11.39 4.43 16.84
CA GLN A 77 12.54 5.00 17.56
C GLN A 77 13.79 4.12 17.45
N VAL A 78 14.23 3.88 16.20
CA VAL A 78 15.29 2.93 15.84
C VAL A 78 16.65 3.24 16.49
N GLY A 79 16.85 4.46 16.98
CA GLY A 79 18.09 4.96 17.56
C GLY A 79 18.90 5.78 16.54
N ILE A 80 19.96 6.43 17.02
CA ILE A 80 20.75 7.41 16.23
C ILE A 80 22.24 7.00 16.07
N GLY A 81 22.52 5.71 16.29
CA GLY A 81 23.89 5.16 16.26
C GLY A 81 24.29 4.57 14.91
N GLY A 82 23.51 4.82 13.87
CA GLY A 82 23.66 4.27 12.54
C GLY A 82 24.75 4.91 11.70
N SER A 83 24.85 4.42 10.47
CA SER A 83 25.70 5.00 9.43
C SER A 83 25.18 6.38 9.01
N GLY A 84 26.09 7.31 8.74
CA GLY A 84 25.79 8.53 7.96
C GLY A 84 25.84 8.30 6.44
N TYR A 85 25.87 7.03 6.02
CA TYR A 85 25.62 6.63 4.63
C TYR A 85 24.23 5.99 4.57
N GLU A 86 23.23 6.77 4.24
CA GLU A 86 21.82 6.38 4.39
C GLU A 86 21.37 5.52 3.20
N GLN A 87 21.27 4.21 3.39
CA GLN A 87 20.98 3.27 2.30
C GLN A 87 19.53 2.76 2.32
N GLY A 88 18.57 3.68 2.43
CA GLY A 88 17.15 3.35 2.55
C GLY A 88 16.65 2.47 1.41
N PHE A 89 16.99 2.79 0.15
CA PHE A 89 16.57 1.97 -0.99
C PHE A 89 17.15 0.57 -0.98
N LEU A 90 18.42 0.41 -0.61
CA LEU A 90 19.07 -0.90 -0.54
C LEU A 90 18.37 -1.82 0.47
N PHE A 91 18.06 -1.31 1.66
CA PHE A 91 17.43 -2.13 2.69
C PHE A 91 15.93 -2.36 2.44
N ALA A 92 15.23 -1.41 1.82
CA ALA A 92 13.89 -1.67 1.28
C ALA A 92 13.92 -2.78 0.21
N HIS A 93 14.86 -2.71 -0.74
CA HIS A 93 15.03 -3.73 -1.77
C HIS A 93 15.30 -5.11 -1.15
N ARG A 94 16.24 -5.21 -0.20
CA ARG A 94 16.55 -6.46 0.50
C ARG A 94 15.39 -7.02 1.31
N ALA A 95 14.57 -6.16 1.91
CA ALA A 95 13.39 -6.55 2.66
C ALA A 95 12.27 -7.07 1.75
N LEU A 96 12.21 -6.64 0.48
CA LEU A 96 11.12 -6.95 -0.46
C LEU A 96 11.47 -7.99 -1.53
N ASP A 97 12.73 -8.13 -1.91
CA ASP A 97 13.19 -9.04 -2.96
C ASP A 97 12.90 -10.50 -2.55
N PRO A 98 12.07 -11.25 -3.31
CA PRO A 98 11.75 -12.65 -3.01
C PRO A 98 12.96 -13.58 -2.99
N THR A 99 14.08 -13.19 -3.60
CA THR A 99 15.32 -13.95 -3.64
C THR A 99 16.29 -13.59 -2.50
N SER A 100 16.01 -12.51 -1.77
CA SER A 100 16.83 -12.03 -0.67
C SER A 100 16.67 -12.92 0.58
N PRO A 101 17.78 -13.30 1.26
CA PRO A 101 17.69 -13.98 2.55
C PRO A 101 17.17 -13.05 3.67
N GLU A 102 17.12 -11.74 3.42
CA GLU A 102 16.59 -10.73 4.34
C GLU A 102 15.11 -10.39 4.05
N ARG A 103 14.48 -11.11 3.12
CA ARG A 103 13.06 -10.93 2.77
C ARG A 103 12.18 -11.05 4.01
N LEU A 104 11.42 -10.00 4.27
CA LEU A 104 10.40 -10.00 5.33
C LEU A 104 9.18 -10.82 4.94
N ASP A 105 8.32 -11.14 5.89
CA ASP A 105 7.11 -11.92 5.65
C ASP A 105 5.91 -11.01 5.35
N PHE A 106 5.85 -10.43 4.14
CA PHE A 106 4.71 -9.64 3.63
C PHE A 106 3.51 -10.54 3.25
N ARG A 107 2.27 -10.07 3.48
CA ARG A 107 1.03 -10.78 3.16
C ARG A 107 0.86 -10.83 1.65
N GLU A 108 0.50 -12.00 1.10
CA GLU A 108 0.39 -12.18 -0.36
C GLU A 108 -0.73 -11.33 -0.96
N GLU A 109 -1.82 -11.15 -0.21
CA GLU A 109 -3.01 -10.38 -0.58
C GLU A 109 -2.91 -8.89 -0.24
N ALA A 110 -1.86 -8.47 0.49
CA ALA A 110 -1.74 -7.10 0.96
C ALA A 110 -1.10 -6.19 -0.09
N ALA A 111 -1.65 -4.99 -0.24
CA ALA A 111 -0.92 -3.90 -0.86
C ALA A 111 0.29 -3.55 0.01
N ILE A 112 1.43 -3.24 -0.61
CA ILE A 112 2.65 -2.88 0.13
C ILE A 112 2.97 -1.41 -0.11
N THR A 113 3.17 -0.67 0.97
CA THR A 113 3.65 0.71 0.94
C THR A 113 4.94 0.85 1.74
N VAL A 114 5.99 1.35 1.09
CA VAL A 114 7.25 1.66 1.76
C VAL A 114 7.28 3.14 2.10
N VAL A 115 7.48 3.49 3.36
CA VAL A 115 7.65 4.86 3.82
C VAL A 115 9.12 5.07 4.15
N PHE A 116 9.79 5.98 3.45
CA PHE A 116 11.15 6.39 3.76
C PHE A 116 11.10 7.61 4.67
N LEU A 117 11.73 7.52 5.84
CA LEU A 117 11.86 8.61 6.81
C LEU A 117 13.35 8.94 6.96
N SER A 118 13.78 10.12 6.48
CA SER A 118 15.19 10.53 6.45
C SER A 118 15.30 12.05 6.31
N ASP A 119 16.31 12.65 6.93
CA ASP A 119 16.64 14.07 6.80
C ASP A 119 17.79 14.35 5.81
N GLU A 120 18.27 13.30 5.11
CA GLU A 120 19.17 13.40 3.96
C GLU A 120 18.61 12.71 2.69
N ASP A 121 19.45 12.57 1.66
CA ASP A 121 19.13 11.87 0.42
C ASP A 121 19.68 10.45 0.42
N ASP A 122 19.01 9.53 -0.27
CA ASP A 122 19.46 8.14 -0.34
C ASP A 122 20.86 8.01 -0.97
N GLN A 123 21.74 7.25 -0.33
CA GLN A 123 23.10 6.97 -0.76
C GLN A 123 23.31 5.48 -1.01
N SER A 124 22.28 4.77 -1.46
CA SER A 124 22.36 3.32 -1.69
C SER A 124 23.37 2.98 -2.78
N THR A 125 24.41 2.21 -2.42
CA THR A 125 25.52 1.83 -3.29
C THR A 125 25.60 0.31 -3.56
N THR A 126 26.30 -0.06 -4.64
CA THR A 126 26.78 -1.43 -4.86
C THR A 126 27.86 -1.81 -3.83
N PRO A 127 28.24 -3.09 -3.70
CA PRO A 127 29.36 -3.50 -2.84
C PRO A 127 30.69 -2.78 -3.13
N GLU A 128 30.87 -2.28 -4.35
CA GLU A 128 32.04 -1.50 -4.77
C GLU A 128 31.93 0.00 -4.41
N GLY A 129 30.83 0.43 -3.78
CA GLY A 129 30.59 1.81 -3.38
C GLY A 129 30.06 2.71 -4.51
N LEU A 130 29.53 2.13 -5.60
CA LEU A 130 28.95 2.90 -6.70
C LEU A 130 27.47 3.20 -6.41
N LEU A 131 27.08 4.47 -6.51
CA LEU A 131 25.67 4.88 -6.33
C LEU A 131 24.77 4.14 -7.32
N ILE A 132 23.68 3.57 -6.81
CA ILE A 132 22.67 2.89 -7.64
C ILE A 132 21.65 3.94 -8.10
N GLU A 133 21.37 3.97 -9.41
CA GLU A 133 20.43 4.93 -10.01
C GLU A 133 18.99 4.68 -9.56
N THR A 134 18.19 5.75 -9.50
CA THR A 134 16.79 5.68 -9.02
C THR A 134 15.90 4.80 -9.92
N ASP A 135 16.17 4.75 -11.22
CA ASP A 135 15.39 3.95 -12.18
C ASP A 135 15.40 2.46 -11.83
N PHE A 136 16.51 1.93 -11.30
CA PHE A 136 16.58 0.55 -10.83
C PHE A 136 15.56 0.28 -9.73
N TYR A 137 15.45 1.19 -8.75
CA TYR A 137 14.52 1.03 -7.64
C TYR A 137 13.07 1.26 -8.07
N ILE A 138 12.83 2.22 -8.96
CA ILE A 138 11.50 2.45 -9.56
C ILE A 138 11.01 1.18 -10.26
N ASP A 139 11.85 0.59 -11.13
CA ASP A 139 11.52 -0.65 -11.84
C ASP A 139 11.27 -1.81 -10.88
N PHE A 140 12.10 -1.95 -9.85
CA PHE A 140 11.95 -2.98 -8.83
C PHE A 140 10.62 -2.85 -8.06
N PHE A 141 10.33 -1.67 -7.50
CA PHE A 141 9.10 -1.45 -6.74
C PHE A 141 7.86 -1.60 -7.62
N ASN A 142 7.87 -1.07 -8.85
CA ASN A 142 6.77 -1.23 -9.79
C ASN A 142 6.53 -2.69 -10.20
N THR A 143 7.60 -3.49 -10.34
CA THR A 143 7.49 -4.93 -10.62
C THR A 143 6.75 -5.68 -9.51
N LEU A 144 6.88 -5.21 -8.26
CA LEU A 144 6.20 -5.76 -7.09
C LEU A 144 4.88 -5.04 -6.76
N SER A 145 4.44 -4.09 -7.60
CA SER A 145 3.29 -3.21 -7.31
C SER A 145 3.39 -2.49 -5.96
N VAL A 146 4.61 -2.21 -5.51
CA VAL A 146 4.91 -1.48 -4.28
C VAL A 146 4.84 0.01 -4.57
N ARG A 147 4.10 0.74 -3.73
CA ARG A 147 4.17 2.21 -3.71
C ARG A 147 5.17 2.67 -2.67
N THR A 148 5.81 3.80 -2.94
CA THR A 148 6.75 4.39 -1.98
C THR A 148 6.34 5.80 -1.59
N PHE A 149 6.60 6.17 -0.34
CA PHE A 149 6.33 7.47 0.20
C PHE A 149 7.62 8.09 0.71
N ALA A 150 7.93 9.30 0.25
CA ALA A 150 9.07 10.07 0.71
C ALA A 150 8.64 11.00 1.85
N PHE A 151 8.96 10.65 3.09
CA PHE A 151 8.81 11.53 4.24
C PHE A 151 10.18 12.09 4.61
N VAL A 152 10.59 13.13 3.87
CA VAL A 152 11.99 13.62 3.86
C VAL A 152 12.05 15.13 3.88
N ASP A 153 13.25 15.72 3.99
CA ASP A 153 13.37 17.16 3.73
C ASP A 153 13.10 17.46 2.25
N LEU A 154 12.02 18.21 2.01
CA LEU A 154 11.65 18.64 0.66
C LEU A 154 12.30 19.97 0.27
N SER A 155 12.94 20.71 1.20
CA SER A 155 13.36 22.13 1.14
C SER A 155 13.58 22.72 -0.27
N ILE A 156 12.45 22.96 -0.93
CA ILE A 156 12.30 23.66 -2.21
C ILE A 156 11.25 24.75 -2.00
N GLY A 157 11.59 25.99 -2.35
CA GLY A 157 10.64 27.12 -2.28
C GLY A 157 10.41 27.65 -0.86
N ASN A 158 9.13 27.70 -0.43
CA ASN A 158 8.67 28.35 0.81
C ASN A 158 8.37 27.36 1.97
N ILE A 159 8.84 26.11 1.86
CA ILE A 159 8.70 25.11 2.93
C ILE A 159 9.69 25.48 4.07
N PRO A 160 9.28 25.41 5.35
CA PRO A 160 10.20 25.65 6.47
C PRO A 160 11.44 24.76 6.36
N ILE A 161 12.62 25.35 6.55
CA ILE A 161 13.88 24.61 6.60
C ILE A 161 13.99 24.00 8.01
N CYS A 162 14.10 22.67 8.10
CA CYS A 162 14.44 22.01 9.35
C CYS A 162 15.89 22.35 9.72
N PRO A 163 16.21 22.62 11.00
CA PRO A 163 17.58 22.92 11.41
C PRO A 163 18.57 21.76 11.20
N THR A 164 18.07 20.52 11.14
CA THR A 164 18.81 19.26 11.15
C THR A 164 19.05 18.66 9.76
N ALA A 165 18.20 18.99 8.78
CA ALA A 165 18.33 18.45 7.43
C ALA A 165 19.57 18.99 6.70
N GLU A 166 20.48 18.10 6.32
CA GLU A 166 21.69 18.47 5.57
C GLU A 166 21.44 18.49 4.05
N VAL A 167 20.69 17.51 3.52
CA VAL A 167 20.51 17.30 2.09
C VAL A 167 19.05 16.99 1.74
N PRO A 168 18.39 17.75 0.85
CA PRO A 168 17.02 17.42 0.43
C PRO A 168 16.93 16.03 -0.20
N GLY A 169 15.95 15.21 0.22
CA GLY A 169 15.75 13.81 -0.19
C GLY A 169 15.24 13.63 -1.62
N LYS A 170 15.93 14.19 -2.61
CA LYS A 170 15.48 14.24 -4.02
C LYS A 170 15.36 12.88 -4.66
N ARG A 171 16.23 11.91 -4.31
CA ARG A 171 16.15 10.55 -4.83
C ARG A 171 14.93 9.84 -4.25
N TYR A 172 14.65 9.98 -2.95
CA TYR A 172 13.41 9.50 -2.34
C TYR A 172 12.18 10.04 -3.06
N VAL A 173 12.15 11.35 -3.33
CA VAL A 173 11.08 12.01 -4.11
C VAL A 173 10.96 11.44 -5.53
N ALA A 174 12.07 11.21 -6.22
CA ALA A 174 12.06 10.64 -7.57
C ALA A 174 11.45 9.23 -7.59
N VAL A 175 11.82 8.39 -6.63
CA VAL A 175 11.29 7.02 -6.50
C VAL A 175 9.82 7.02 -6.07
N ALA A 176 9.43 7.88 -5.12
CA ALA A 176 8.03 8.07 -4.73
C ALA A 176 7.16 8.42 -5.94
N ARG A 177 7.56 9.38 -6.76
CA ARG A 177 6.84 9.75 -7.99
C ARG A 177 6.82 8.63 -9.02
N GLY A 178 7.96 7.96 -9.23
CA GLY A 178 8.09 6.85 -10.18
C GLY A 178 7.25 5.62 -9.83
N THR A 179 6.89 5.47 -8.55
CA THR A 179 6.03 4.40 -8.02
C THR A 179 4.59 4.86 -7.75
N GLN A 180 4.20 6.02 -8.30
CA GLN A 180 2.87 6.61 -8.13
C GLN A 180 2.48 6.84 -6.65
N GLY A 181 3.47 7.04 -5.80
CA GLY A 181 3.29 7.28 -4.38
C GLY A 181 3.23 8.76 -4.03
N GLY A 182 3.68 9.10 -2.83
CA GLY A 182 3.49 10.43 -2.24
C GLY A 182 4.75 10.98 -1.58
N GLU A 183 4.68 12.25 -1.21
CA GLU A 183 5.77 12.95 -0.56
C GLU A 183 5.22 13.93 0.48
N ALA A 184 5.87 14.04 1.63
CA ALA A 184 5.62 15.06 2.64
C ALA A 184 6.94 15.52 3.26
N SER A 185 6.94 16.76 3.76
CA SER A 185 8.16 17.30 4.38
C SER A 185 8.22 16.92 5.85
N ILE A 186 9.35 16.40 6.32
CA ILE A 186 9.64 16.23 7.76
C ILE A 186 9.60 17.56 8.53
N CYS A 187 9.67 18.69 7.82
CA CYS A 187 9.58 20.04 8.38
C CYS A 187 8.15 20.55 8.53
N GLU A 188 7.14 19.75 8.19
CA GLU A 188 5.75 20.12 8.41
C GLU A 188 5.45 20.18 9.92
N PRO A 189 4.89 21.30 10.41
CA PRO A 189 4.58 21.44 11.84
C PRO A 189 3.39 20.58 12.28
N ASP A 190 2.57 20.12 11.34
CA ASP A 190 1.37 19.31 11.58
C ASP A 190 1.54 17.91 11.00
N ALA A 191 1.59 16.91 11.88
CA ALA A 191 1.70 15.51 11.49
C ALA A 191 0.46 15.01 10.73
N THR A 192 -0.69 15.64 10.90
CA THR A 192 -1.97 15.15 10.36
C THR A 192 -1.95 15.08 8.86
N ASP A 193 -1.47 16.12 8.16
CA ASP A 193 -1.46 16.15 6.70
C ASP A 193 -0.47 15.12 6.15
N SER A 194 0.78 15.14 6.62
CA SER A 194 1.82 14.15 6.28
C SER A 194 1.33 12.71 6.47
N LEU A 195 0.81 12.36 7.65
CA LEU A 195 0.34 11.00 7.97
C LEU A 195 -0.91 10.62 7.17
N THR A 196 -1.81 11.57 6.90
CA THR A 196 -2.96 11.35 6.02
C THR A 196 -2.52 11.05 4.60
N ARG A 197 -1.50 11.74 4.08
CA ARG A 197 -0.97 11.53 2.73
C ARG A 197 -0.24 10.18 2.61
N ILE A 198 0.41 9.71 3.68
CA ILE A 198 0.95 8.34 3.77
C ILE A 198 -0.19 7.32 3.64
N ALA A 199 -1.25 7.46 4.45
CA ALA A 199 -2.40 6.57 4.39
C ALA A 199 -3.09 6.58 3.02
N GLN A 200 -3.25 7.76 2.41
CA GLN A 200 -3.78 7.91 1.05
C GLN A 200 -2.92 7.20 0.00
N THR A 201 -1.60 7.27 0.13
CA THR A 201 -0.66 6.59 -0.79
C THR A 201 -0.84 5.08 -0.74
N ALA A 202 -1.03 4.54 0.45
CA ALA A 202 -1.20 3.12 0.66
C ALA A 202 -2.54 2.57 0.19
N GLY A 203 -3.58 3.40 0.26
CA GLY A 203 -4.91 2.97 -0.10
C GLY A 203 -5.40 3.47 -1.44
N ARG A 204 -4.60 4.16 -2.27
CA ARG A 204 -4.99 4.23 -3.69
C ARG A 204 -5.08 2.78 -4.11
N THR A 205 -6.28 2.31 -4.38
CA THR A 205 -6.46 0.90 -4.71
C THR A 205 -5.66 0.62 -5.98
N SER A 206 -5.26 -0.63 -6.18
CA SER A 206 -4.82 -1.03 -7.51
C SER A 206 -5.91 -0.56 -8.49
N PRO A 207 -5.58 0.12 -9.62
CA PRO A 207 -6.59 0.36 -10.64
C PRO A 207 -7.20 -0.98 -11.09
N ASP A 208 -6.47 -2.09 -10.90
CA ASP A 208 -6.82 -3.42 -11.35
C ASP A 208 -7.52 -4.25 -10.26
N TYR A 209 -8.73 -4.70 -10.57
CA TYR A 209 -9.56 -5.61 -9.79
C TYR A 209 -9.75 -6.92 -10.58
N PRO A 210 -8.99 -7.98 -10.26
CA PRO A 210 -9.12 -9.26 -10.92
C PRO A 210 -10.48 -9.92 -10.58
N LEU A 211 -11.18 -10.40 -11.60
CA LEU A 211 -12.43 -11.15 -11.45
C LEU A 211 -12.19 -12.64 -11.74
N PRO A 212 -12.87 -13.56 -11.03
CA PRO A 212 -12.69 -14.99 -11.27
C PRO A 212 -13.01 -15.38 -12.72
N ARG A 213 -12.00 -15.84 -13.47
CA ARG A 213 -12.16 -16.29 -14.88
C ARG A 213 -13.24 -17.34 -15.07
N ALA A 214 -13.39 -18.22 -14.09
CA ALA A 214 -14.38 -19.29 -14.09
C ALA A 214 -15.84 -18.77 -14.17
N MET A 215 -16.07 -17.50 -13.84
CA MET A 215 -17.40 -16.89 -13.89
C MET A 215 -17.79 -16.42 -15.29
N ALA A 216 -16.84 -16.27 -16.22
CA ALA A 216 -17.07 -15.79 -17.59
C ALA A 216 -18.03 -14.57 -17.64
N PRO A 217 -17.64 -13.43 -17.06
CA PRO A 217 -18.51 -12.26 -16.89
C PRO A 217 -19.01 -11.74 -18.24
N ILE A 218 -20.32 -11.44 -18.31
CA ILE A 218 -20.91 -10.77 -19.47
C ILE A 218 -20.61 -9.28 -19.35
N THR A 219 -19.65 -8.78 -20.12
CA THR A 219 -19.14 -7.41 -20.01
C THR A 219 -20.21 -6.33 -20.17
N ALA A 220 -21.21 -6.57 -21.03
CA ALA A 220 -22.33 -5.64 -21.22
C ALA A 220 -23.27 -5.52 -20.01
N SER A 221 -23.09 -6.34 -18.97
CA SER A 221 -23.92 -6.35 -17.76
C SER A 221 -23.24 -5.76 -16.53
N PHE A 222 -22.02 -5.22 -16.68
CA PHE A 222 -21.31 -4.60 -15.57
C PHE A 222 -22.10 -3.40 -15.02
N VAL A 223 -22.31 -3.43 -13.71
CA VAL A 223 -22.71 -2.29 -12.90
C VAL A 223 -21.62 -2.16 -11.85
N VAL A 224 -20.81 -1.10 -12.00
CA VAL A 224 -19.76 -0.77 -11.04
C VAL A 224 -20.21 0.44 -10.26
N THR A 225 -20.17 0.36 -8.93
CA THR A 225 -20.42 1.50 -8.05
C THR A 225 -19.21 1.77 -7.17
N LEU A 226 -19.04 3.05 -6.85
CA LEU A 226 -18.08 3.56 -5.87
C LEU A 226 -18.88 4.30 -4.80
N ASP A 227 -18.85 3.80 -3.57
CA ASP A 227 -19.65 4.33 -2.45
C ASP A 227 -21.15 4.40 -2.76
N GLY A 228 -21.63 3.46 -3.58
CA GLY A 228 -23.02 3.39 -4.04
C GLY A 228 -23.32 4.23 -5.30
N GLU A 229 -22.43 5.11 -5.72
CA GLU A 229 -22.59 5.92 -6.93
C GLU A 229 -22.12 5.16 -8.18
N PRO A 230 -22.91 5.11 -9.26
CA PRO A 230 -22.57 4.35 -10.45
C PRO A 230 -21.44 5.00 -11.27
N LEU A 231 -20.46 4.19 -11.65
CA LEU A 231 -19.35 4.57 -12.53
C LEU A 231 -19.63 4.21 -13.99
N ARG A 232 -19.02 4.95 -14.92
CA ARG A 232 -19.22 4.80 -16.35
C ARG A 232 -18.17 3.90 -16.98
N GLY A 233 -18.60 2.73 -17.45
CA GLY A 233 -17.74 1.85 -18.24
C GLY A 233 -17.27 2.55 -19.53
N GLY A 234 -16.01 2.37 -19.88
CA GLY A 234 -15.38 3.05 -21.02
C GLY A 234 -14.79 4.42 -20.72
N ARG A 235 -15.04 4.97 -19.51
CA ARG A 235 -14.50 6.26 -19.06
C ARG A 235 -13.82 6.14 -17.71
N ASP A 236 -14.56 5.63 -16.73
CA ASP A 236 -14.13 5.56 -15.34
C ASP A 236 -13.48 4.18 -15.06
N TYR A 237 -13.88 3.16 -15.82
CA TYR A 237 -13.24 1.83 -15.79
C TYR A 237 -13.34 1.11 -17.15
N HIS A 238 -12.48 0.11 -17.35
CA HIS A 238 -12.44 -0.79 -18.50
C HIS A 238 -12.24 -2.24 -18.04
N PHE A 239 -12.88 -3.21 -18.69
CA PHE A 239 -12.62 -4.63 -18.41
C PHE A 239 -11.70 -5.23 -19.48
N ASP A 240 -10.57 -5.78 -19.06
CA ASP A 240 -9.66 -6.56 -19.91
C ASP A 240 -10.04 -8.05 -19.84
N LEU A 241 -10.58 -8.55 -20.94
CA LEU A 241 -10.97 -9.94 -21.11
C LEU A 241 -9.79 -10.92 -21.07
N ALA A 242 -8.61 -10.52 -21.53
CA ALA A 242 -7.45 -11.41 -21.62
C ALA A 242 -6.86 -11.69 -20.23
N THR A 243 -6.87 -10.69 -19.36
CA THR A 243 -6.41 -10.80 -17.98
C THR A 243 -7.53 -11.17 -17.01
N SER A 244 -8.80 -10.91 -17.39
CA SER A 244 -9.99 -11.01 -16.54
C SER A 244 -9.95 -10.00 -15.39
N THR A 245 -9.65 -8.75 -15.73
CA THR A 245 -9.38 -7.68 -14.77
C THR A 245 -10.19 -6.45 -15.12
N LEU A 246 -10.89 -5.88 -14.13
CA LEU A 246 -11.52 -4.57 -14.22
C LEU A 246 -10.50 -3.51 -13.82
N ARG A 247 -10.20 -2.57 -14.72
CA ARG A 247 -9.20 -1.51 -14.55
C ARG A 247 -9.86 -0.15 -14.44
N PHE A 248 -9.68 0.56 -13.34
CA PHE A 248 -10.08 1.96 -13.20
C PHE A 248 -9.14 2.87 -13.99
N ALA A 249 -9.69 3.94 -14.55
CA ALA A 249 -8.88 5.03 -15.09
C ALA A 249 -8.20 5.79 -13.94
N ASP A 250 -7.04 6.41 -14.18
CA ASP A 250 -6.22 7.05 -13.14
C ASP A 250 -7.02 8.03 -12.26
N GLU A 251 -7.92 8.81 -12.86
CA GLU A 251 -8.78 9.81 -12.18
C GLU A 251 -10.01 9.21 -11.48
N ALA A 252 -10.27 7.93 -11.71
CA ALA A 252 -11.41 7.19 -11.17
C ALA A 252 -10.97 6.01 -10.29
N VAL A 253 -9.66 5.91 -9.99
CA VAL A 253 -9.14 4.94 -9.02
C VAL A 253 -9.86 5.15 -7.69
N PRO A 254 -10.54 4.12 -7.16
CA PRO A 254 -11.26 4.20 -5.90
C PRO A 254 -10.34 4.74 -4.81
N PRO A 255 -10.74 5.82 -4.11
CA PRO A 255 -10.08 6.23 -2.90
C PRO A 255 -10.05 5.09 -1.89
N VAL A 256 -9.10 5.19 -0.97
CA VAL A 256 -9.00 4.30 0.17
C VAL A 256 -10.32 4.28 0.95
N GLY A 257 -10.76 3.11 1.39
CA GLY A 257 -11.96 2.96 2.22
C GLY A 257 -13.27 3.09 1.44
N SER A 258 -13.21 3.45 0.16
CA SER A 258 -14.41 3.45 -0.68
C SER A 258 -14.92 2.04 -0.94
N LEU A 259 -16.23 1.88 -0.87
CA LEU A 259 -16.89 0.63 -1.21
C LEU A 259 -17.02 0.50 -2.73
N VAL A 260 -16.21 -0.36 -3.32
CA VAL A 260 -16.35 -0.75 -4.73
C VAL A 260 -17.26 -1.98 -4.82
N ALA A 261 -18.38 -1.86 -5.53
CA ALA A 261 -19.22 -3.01 -5.87
C ALA A 261 -19.20 -3.25 -7.37
N ILE A 262 -18.87 -4.47 -7.77
CA ILE A 262 -18.83 -4.89 -9.18
C ILE A 262 -19.89 -5.98 -9.37
N GLU A 263 -21.03 -5.58 -9.93
CA GLU A 263 -22.11 -6.52 -10.27
C GLU A 263 -22.06 -6.87 -11.76
N PHE A 264 -22.24 -8.15 -12.09
CA PHE A 264 -22.31 -8.62 -13.47
C PHE A 264 -23.12 -9.92 -13.58
N ALA A 265 -23.62 -10.20 -14.78
CA ALA A 265 -24.24 -11.46 -15.13
C ALA A 265 -23.18 -12.46 -15.65
N THR A 266 -23.46 -13.74 -15.43
CA THR A 266 -22.66 -14.86 -15.91
C THR A 266 -23.52 -15.80 -16.74
N PHE A 267 -22.90 -16.59 -17.62
CA PHE A 267 -23.60 -17.69 -18.28
C PHE A 267 -23.85 -18.81 -17.27
N VAL A 268 -25.10 -19.25 -17.16
CA VAL A 268 -25.44 -20.50 -16.45
C VAL A 268 -25.41 -21.62 -17.49
N PRO A 269 -24.55 -22.63 -17.35
CA PRO A 269 -24.61 -23.81 -18.22
C PRO A 269 -26.01 -24.41 -18.11
N LEU A 270 -26.69 -24.53 -19.25
CA LEU A 270 -27.89 -25.35 -19.30
C LEU A 270 -27.47 -26.80 -19.10
N ASP A 271 -28.05 -27.47 -18.11
CA ASP A 271 -27.85 -28.91 -17.91
C ASP A 271 -28.16 -29.62 -19.24
N PRO A 272 -27.19 -30.36 -19.83
CA PRO A 272 -27.42 -31.05 -21.09
C PRO A 272 -28.44 -32.20 -20.95
N THR A 273 -28.85 -32.56 -19.73
CA THR A 273 -29.92 -33.52 -19.50
C THR A 273 -31.28 -32.83 -19.44
N GLY A 274 -31.82 -32.50 -20.61
CA GLY A 274 -33.23 -32.15 -20.76
C GLY A 274 -34.13 -33.27 -20.25
N GLY A 275 -34.56 -33.16 -19.00
CA GLY A 275 -35.53 -34.04 -18.36
C GLY A 275 -36.40 -33.22 -17.44
N GLY A 276 -37.46 -32.62 -17.99
CA GLY A 276 -38.46 -31.93 -17.20
C GLY A 276 -39.11 -32.89 -16.19
N THR A 277 -38.69 -32.80 -14.94
CA THR A 277 -39.51 -33.21 -13.80
C THR A 277 -39.41 -32.12 -12.75
N LYS A 278 -40.56 -31.53 -12.41
CA LYS A 278 -40.71 -30.74 -11.19
C LYS A 278 -40.27 -31.62 -10.03
N ARG A 279 -39.05 -31.43 -9.54
CA ARG A 279 -38.71 -31.75 -8.17
C ARG A 279 -38.93 -30.47 -7.38
N GLU A 280 -40.07 -30.41 -6.71
CA GLU A 280 -40.10 -29.71 -5.43
C GLU A 280 -39.09 -30.43 -4.54
N GLU A 281 -37.93 -29.80 -4.32
CA GLU A 281 -37.02 -30.22 -3.27
C GLU A 281 -37.07 -29.22 -2.10
N PRO A 282 -36.90 -29.73 -0.87
CA PRO A 282 -37.62 -29.26 0.29
C PRO A 282 -36.95 -28.05 0.95
N ALA A 283 -37.78 -27.28 1.66
CA ALA A 283 -37.34 -26.26 2.58
C ALA A 283 -36.31 -26.83 3.58
N CYS A 284 -35.12 -26.23 3.61
CA CYS A 284 -34.16 -26.44 4.68
C CYS A 284 -34.67 -25.69 5.93
N ASN A 285 -35.60 -26.32 6.66
CA ASN A 285 -35.89 -25.96 8.04
C ASN A 285 -35.10 -26.91 8.94
N ALA A 286 -34.08 -26.37 9.62
CA ALA A 286 -33.62 -26.97 10.86
C ALA A 286 -34.47 -26.43 12.01
N PRO A 287 -34.93 -27.29 12.93
CA PRO A 287 -35.10 -26.86 14.30
C PRO A 287 -34.27 -27.70 15.29
N HIS A 288 -33.92 -27.00 16.36
CA HIS A 288 -33.25 -27.38 17.59
C HIS A 288 -33.64 -28.72 18.24
N ASP A 289 -32.63 -29.25 18.94
CA ASP A 289 -32.58 -29.97 20.23
C ASP A 289 -33.46 -31.21 20.48
N ARG A 290 -32.76 -32.32 20.74
CA ARG A 290 -32.59 -32.82 22.12
C ARG A 290 -31.16 -33.32 22.34
#